data_AF-A0A453J1V9-F1
#
_entry.id   AF-A0A453J1V9-F1
#
_cell.length_a   1.000
_cell.length_b   1.000
_cell.length_c   1.000
_cell.angle_alpha   90.00
_cell.angle_beta   90.00
_cell.angle_gamma   90.00
#
_symmetry.space_group_name_H-M   'P 1'
#
loop_
_entity.id
_entity.type
_entity.pdbx_description
1 polymer ?
#
loop_
_entity_poly.entity_id
_entity_poly.type
_entity_poly.pdbx_seq_one_letter_code
_entity_poly.pdbx_strand_id
1 'polypeptide(L)'
;LRSRFDSIPLAVNDCLVPVETSDARRKKGLRSNFKNRFKEMTHEDKEKVAARFAQMWNEIVSSFREEDLIDNREKELLLVPYVADQGLRVTQWPPFLLASMVPIAVDMAKDSNGKDRDLKKRIENDYYFSCAIKECYASCKNIINDLVHGEQEKRVINTIFTEVEKCIAEDKVITDLNMQSLPDLYNKFVELVEFLKKNDEKDRVAVIKIFQDMLEVVTRDIMEDQLPSILESSHGGSYQRPEGMTAWDNEYQLFQPSGAIKFPLEVSTEAWKEKVNRLELLLTVKESAMDVPSNLEARRRLTFFTNSLFMDMPDAPKVRNTISFSALTPYYNEHVLFSIKDLEEENEDGVSTLFYLQKIYPGRAGRGRTISPFQSQVIKYIMKQPDIYCVWLCIQMNGRTSRKGLRKN
;
A
#
# COMPACT_ATOMS: atom_id res chain seq x y z
N LEU A 1 -9.80 -0.75 -15.91
CA LEU A 1 -8.52 -0.85 -15.17
C LEU A 1 -8.51 -2.03 -14.20
N ARG A 2 -9.34 -2.02 -13.15
CA ARG A 2 -9.31 -3.02 -12.05
C ARG A 2 -9.43 -4.48 -12.47
N SER A 3 -10.37 -4.79 -13.38
CA SER A 3 -10.62 -6.16 -13.84
C SER A 3 -9.47 -6.84 -14.61
N ARG A 4 -8.45 -6.06 -15.03
CA ARG A 4 -7.28 -6.56 -15.76
C ARG A 4 -5.97 -6.20 -15.08
N PHE A 5 -6.00 -5.60 -13.89
CA PHE A 5 -4.80 -5.02 -13.28
C PHE A 5 -3.73 -6.08 -13.01
N ASP A 6 -4.13 -7.28 -12.60
CA ASP A 6 -3.30 -8.49 -12.46
C ASP A 6 -2.48 -8.83 -13.71
N SER A 7 -2.99 -8.53 -14.91
CA SER A 7 -2.31 -8.79 -16.19
C SER A 7 -1.41 -7.64 -16.68
N ILE A 8 -1.52 -6.46 -16.08
CA ILE A 8 -0.74 -5.27 -16.50
C ILE A 8 0.76 -5.45 -16.25
N PRO A 9 1.24 -5.94 -15.09
CA PRO A 9 2.67 -6.14 -14.87
C PRO A 9 3.36 -6.95 -15.96
N LEU A 10 2.70 -8.02 -16.44
CA LEU A 10 3.19 -8.81 -17.55
C LEU A 10 3.12 -8.08 -18.89
N ALA A 11 2.02 -7.39 -19.18
CA ALA A 11 1.88 -6.65 -20.42
C ALA A 11 2.95 -5.55 -20.54
N VAL A 12 3.27 -4.89 -19.43
CA VAL A 12 4.38 -3.94 -19.32
C VAL A 12 5.70 -4.61 -19.63
N ASN A 13 6.01 -5.73 -18.98
CA ASN A 13 7.29 -6.40 -19.20
C ASN A 13 7.41 -6.98 -20.62
N ASP A 14 6.31 -7.41 -21.24
CA ASP A 14 6.33 -7.92 -22.62
C ASP A 14 6.41 -6.80 -23.67
N CYS A 15 5.84 -5.61 -23.41
CA CYS A 15 5.79 -4.52 -24.40
C CYS A 15 6.92 -3.49 -24.25
N LEU A 16 7.38 -3.24 -23.03
CA LEU A 16 8.24 -2.09 -22.72
C LEU A 16 9.65 -2.47 -22.27
N VAL A 17 9.90 -3.75 -21.95
CA VAL A 17 11.22 -4.22 -21.54
C VAL A 17 11.90 -4.95 -22.72
N PRO A 18 13.06 -4.47 -23.18
CA PRO A 18 13.82 -5.15 -24.23
C PRO A 18 14.22 -6.56 -23.78
N VAL A 19 14.07 -7.55 -24.66
CA VAL A 19 14.56 -8.91 -24.41
C VAL A 19 16.08 -8.93 -24.63
N GLU A 20 16.84 -9.18 -23.56
CA GLU A 20 18.32 -9.18 -23.61
C GLU A 20 18.92 -10.39 -24.35
N THR A 21 18.16 -11.47 -24.57
CA THR A 21 18.65 -12.69 -25.22
C THR A 21 17.96 -12.97 -26.55
N SER A 22 18.73 -13.54 -27.48
CA SER A 22 18.39 -13.91 -28.86
C SER A 22 17.34 -15.03 -28.99
N ASP A 23 16.31 -15.05 -28.16
CA ASP A 23 15.18 -15.96 -28.33
C ASP A 23 14.16 -15.34 -29.27
N ALA A 24 14.48 -15.42 -30.56
CA ALA A 24 13.62 -15.11 -31.70
C ALA A 24 12.35 -16.00 -31.79
N ARG A 25 11.87 -16.58 -30.68
CA ARG A 25 10.76 -17.53 -30.63
C ARG A 25 9.82 -17.37 -29.44
N ARG A 26 9.71 -16.21 -28.80
CA ARG A 26 8.45 -15.90 -28.10
C ARG A 26 7.40 -15.60 -29.15
N LYS A 27 6.64 -16.63 -29.55
CA LYS A 27 5.47 -16.50 -30.43
C LYS A 27 4.59 -15.37 -29.90
N LYS A 28 4.61 -14.22 -30.60
CA LYS A 28 3.60 -13.16 -30.54
C LYS A 28 2.26 -13.80 -30.90
N GLY A 29 1.57 -14.35 -29.91
CA GLY A 29 0.43 -15.22 -30.20
C GLY A 29 -0.24 -15.77 -28.96
N LEU A 30 -0.75 -14.88 -28.12
CA LEU A 30 -2.05 -14.93 -27.43
C LEU A 30 -1.96 -14.03 -26.18
N ARG A 31 -2.38 -12.77 -26.31
CA ARG A 31 -2.57 -11.86 -25.17
C ARG A 31 -3.58 -12.40 -24.17
N SER A 32 -4.48 -13.29 -24.60
CA SER A 32 -5.39 -14.03 -23.72
C SER A 32 -4.69 -14.96 -22.73
N ASN A 33 -3.39 -15.27 -22.93
CA ASN A 33 -2.64 -16.19 -22.08
C ASN A 33 -1.75 -15.49 -21.05
N PHE A 34 -1.79 -14.16 -20.90
CA PHE A 34 -1.01 -13.46 -19.86
C PHE A 34 -1.28 -14.03 -18.47
N LYS A 35 -2.55 -14.29 -18.13
CA LYS A 35 -2.93 -14.84 -16.83
C LYS A 35 -2.33 -16.23 -16.55
N ASN A 36 -2.26 -17.09 -17.57
CA ASN A 36 -1.68 -18.43 -17.45
C ASN A 36 -0.14 -18.36 -17.39
N ARG A 37 0.48 -17.49 -18.21
CA ARG A 37 1.93 -17.24 -18.16
C ARG A 37 2.40 -16.70 -16.81
N PHE A 38 1.62 -15.82 -16.16
CA PHE A 38 1.97 -15.35 -14.82
C PHE A 38 1.92 -16.46 -13.78
N LYS A 39 0.96 -17.39 -13.91
CA LYS A 39 0.82 -18.52 -12.99
C LYS A 39 1.99 -19.49 -13.12
N GLU A 40 2.44 -19.78 -14.35
CA GLU A 40 3.49 -20.75 -14.68
C GLU A 40 4.93 -20.25 -14.42
N MET A 41 5.14 -18.97 -14.13
CA MET A 41 6.47 -18.40 -13.89
C MET A 41 7.07 -18.81 -12.53
N THR A 42 8.41 -18.82 -12.43
CA THR A 42 9.11 -19.03 -11.15
C THR A 42 8.86 -17.86 -10.18
N HIS A 43 9.07 -18.05 -8.87
CA HIS A 43 8.90 -16.99 -7.89
C HIS A 43 9.84 -15.79 -8.16
N GLU A 44 11.11 -16.07 -8.43
CA GLU A 44 12.13 -15.05 -8.72
C GLU A 44 11.79 -14.22 -9.96
N ASP A 45 11.26 -14.85 -11.01
CA ASP A 45 10.83 -14.13 -12.19
C ASP A 45 9.64 -13.22 -11.90
N LYS A 46 8.68 -13.66 -11.07
CA LYS A 46 7.51 -12.85 -10.69
C LYS A 46 7.93 -11.63 -9.90
N GLU A 47 8.89 -11.78 -8.99
CA GLU A 47 9.47 -10.66 -8.25
C GLU A 47 10.15 -9.65 -9.17
N LYS A 48 10.96 -10.11 -10.14
CA LYS A 48 11.61 -9.23 -11.12
C LYS A 48 10.60 -8.46 -11.96
N VAL A 49 9.54 -9.12 -12.44
CA VAL A 49 8.45 -8.48 -13.18
C VAL A 49 7.71 -7.48 -12.30
N ALA A 50 7.38 -7.84 -11.06
CA ALA A 50 6.69 -6.97 -10.12
C ALA A 50 7.53 -5.74 -9.77
N ALA A 51 8.84 -5.88 -9.55
CA ALA A 51 9.75 -4.78 -9.26
C ALA A 51 9.85 -3.79 -10.42
N ARG A 52 10.02 -4.28 -11.65
CA ARG A 52 10.03 -3.42 -12.86
C ARG A 52 8.70 -2.72 -13.07
N PHE A 53 7.60 -3.44 -12.84
CA PHE A 53 6.27 -2.85 -12.92
C PHE A 53 6.08 -1.75 -11.86
N ALA A 54 6.43 -2.01 -10.59
CA ALA A 54 6.32 -1.05 -9.51
C ALA A 54 7.14 0.22 -9.80
N GLN A 55 8.37 0.07 -10.29
CA GLN A 55 9.21 1.19 -10.76
C GLN A 55 8.45 2.06 -11.76
N MET A 56 8.05 1.47 -12.89
CA MET A 56 7.41 2.25 -13.96
C MET A 56 6.03 2.80 -13.56
N TRP A 57 5.24 2.02 -12.83
CA TRP A 57 3.91 2.42 -12.38
C TRP A 57 3.99 3.60 -11.40
N ASN A 58 4.89 3.53 -10.42
CA ASN A 58 5.06 4.60 -9.44
C ASN A 58 5.58 5.90 -10.07
N GLU A 59 6.38 5.81 -11.14
CA GLU A 59 6.77 6.98 -11.95
C GLU A 59 5.56 7.61 -12.68
N ILE A 60 4.69 6.79 -13.28
CA ILE A 60 3.45 7.30 -13.91
C ILE A 60 2.58 8.02 -12.86
N VAL A 61 2.38 7.42 -11.69
CA VAL A 61 1.60 8.03 -10.61
C VAL A 61 2.25 9.32 -10.12
N SER A 62 3.57 9.34 -9.96
CA SER A 62 4.31 10.55 -9.55
C SER A 62 4.18 11.68 -10.59
N SER A 63 4.27 11.36 -11.88
CA SER A 63 4.06 12.36 -12.96
C SER A 63 2.67 12.99 -12.90
N PHE A 64 1.63 12.21 -12.60
CA PHE A 64 0.27 12.75 -12.46
C PHE A 64 0.15 13.68 -11.25
N ARG A 65 0.89 13.40 -10.18
CA ARG A 65 0.93 14.28 -9.02
C ARG A 65 1.66 15.58 -9.33
N GLU A 66 2.77 15.52 -10.07
CA GLU A 66 3.54 16.68 -10.52
C GLU A 66 2.73 17.58 -11.46
N GLU A 67 1.90 17.00 -12.33
CA GLU A 67 0.98 17.74 -13.20
C GLU A 67 -0.30 18.24 -12.49
N ASP A 68 -0.40 18.10 -11.15
CA ASP A 68 -1.60 18.42 -10.34
C ASP A 68 -2.89 17.75 -10.85
N LEU A 69 -2.75 16.56 -11.47
CA LEU A 69 -3.89 15.76 -11.92
C LEU A 69 -4.50 14.94 -10.79
N ILE A 70 -3.69 14.54 -9.80
CA ILE A 70 -4.12 13.78 -8.61
C ILE A 70 -3.59 14.45 -7.34
N ASP A 71 -4.28 14.25 -6.21
CA ASP A 71 -3.80 14.73 -4.90
C ASP A 71 -2.85 13.71 -4.21
N ASN A 72 -2.29 14.08 -3.06
CA ASN A 72 -1.36 13.20 -2.31
C ASN A 72 -2.03 11.90 -1.87
N ARG A 73 -3.31 11.94 -1.50
CA ARG A 73 -4.06 10.77 -1.05
C ARG A 73 -4.32 9.83 -2.21
N GLU A 74 -4.74 10.35 -3.37
CA GLU A 74 -4.90 9.59 -4.60
C GLU A 74 -3.57 8.99 -5.07
N LYS A 75 -2.45 9.71 -4.92
CA LYS A 75 -1.11 9.17 -5.15
C LYS A 75 -0.85 7.96 -4.26
N GLU A 76 -1.00 8.08 -2.94
CA GLU A 76 -0.78 6.98 -2.00
C GLU A 76 -1.67 5.75 -2.29
N LEU A 77 -2.92 5.97 -2.70
CA LEU A 77 -3.85 4.91 -3.09
C LEU A 77 -3.43 4.16 -4.36
N LEU A 78 -2.71 4.83 -5.27
CA LEU A 78 -2.28 4.29 -6.55
C LEU A 78 -0.88 3.65 -6.48
N LEU A 79 -0.03 4.02 -5.53
CA LEU A 79 1.32 3.48 -5.43
C LEU A 79 1.33 1.97 -5.17
N VAL A 80 2.27 1.29 -5.83
CA VAL A 80 2.63 -0.11 -5.58
C VAL A 80 3.85 -0.12 -4.67
N PRO A 81 3.88 -0.87 -3.57
CA PRO A 81 5.08 -0.95 -2.75
C PRO A 81 6.26 -1.44 -3.58
N TYR A 82 7.41 -0.81 -3.40
CA TYR A 82 8.64 -1.39 -3.91
C TYR A 82 8.88 -2.70 -3.17
N VAL A 83 9.19 -3.77 -3.92
CA VAL A 83 9.49 -5.15 -3.42
C VAL A 83 10.62 -5.19 -2.37
N ALA A 84 11.23 -4.05 -2.05
CA ALA A 84 12.26 -3.89 -1.04
C ALA A 84 11.80 -4.22 0.39
N ASP A 85 10.48 -4.26 0.68
CA ASP A 85 9.98 -4.77 1.96
C ASP A 85 9.97 -6.32 1.97
N GLN A 86 11.17 -6.91 1.83
CA GLN A 86 11.43 -8.37 1.81
C GLN A 86 10.89 -9.11 3.05
N GLY A 87 10.43 -8.38 4.08
CA GLY A 87 9.82 -8.95 5.28
C GLY A 87 8.41 -9.51 5.04
N LEU A 88 7.68 -9.01 4.04
CA LEU A 88 6.32 -9.44 3.73
C LEU A 88 6.34 -10.30 2.45
N ARG A 89 6.44 -11.63 2.60
CA ARG A 89 6.38 -12.60 1.49
C ARG A 89 4.98 -12.73 0.86
N VAL A 90 4.27 -11.61 0.70
CA VAL A 90 2.89 -11.52 0.20
C VAL A 90 2.83 -10.54 -0.96
N THR A 91 1.94 -10.81 -1.93
CA THR A 91 1.72 -9.89 -3.05
C THR A 91 0.98 -8.65 -2.57
N GLN A 92 1.59 -7.49 -2.73
CA GLN A 92 1.02 -6.21 -2.31
C GLN A 92 0.47 -5.43 -3.50
N TRP A 93 -0.85 -5.29 -3.57
CA TRP A 93 -1.53 -4.52 -4.62
C TRP A 93 -1.80 -3.08 -4.17
N PRO A 94 -1.91 -2.11 -5.08
CA PRO A 94 -2.30 -0.74 -4.72
C PRO A 94 -3.59 -0.69 -3.88
N PRO A 95 -3.66 0.14 -2.82
CA PRO A 95 -4.82 0.18 -1.93
C PRO A 95 -6.16 0.46 -2.62
N PHE A 96 -6.18 1.21 -3.74
CA PHE A 96 -7.42 1.45 -4.49
C PHE A 96 -8.07 0.17 -5.04
N LEU A 97 -7.29 -0.90 -5.28
CA LEU A 97 -7.82 -2.20 -5.68
C LEU A 97 -8.47 -2.93 -4.51
N LEU A 98 -7.91 -2.76 -3.31
CA LEU A 98 -8.25 -3.47 -2.09
C LEU A 98 -9.31 -2.75 -1.23
N ALA A 99 -9.85 -1.63 -1.74
CA ALA A 99 -10.80 -0.78 -1.05
C ALA A 99 -11.97 -1.57 -0.43
N SER A 100 -12.23 -1.31 0.86
CA SER A 100 -13.27 -1.92 1.68
C SER A 100 -13.22 -3.45 1.83
N MET A 101 -12.24 -4.15 1.27
CA MET A 101 -12.19 -5.62 1.35
C MET A 101 -11.96 -6.13 2.78
N VAL A 102 -11.06 -5.48 3.55
CA VAL A 102 -10.78 -5.88 4.93
C VAL A 102 -11.96 -5.60 5.87
N PRO A 103 -12.56 -4.39 5.91
CA PRO A 103 -13.77 -4.16 6.71
C PRO A 103 -14.92 -5.13 6.37
N ILE A 104 -15.16 -5.38 5.08
CA ILE A 104 -16.18 -6.33 4.64
C ILE A 104 -15.86 -7.75 5.14
N ALA A 105 -14.59 -8.16 5.10
CA ALA A 105 -14.18 -9.46 5.62
C ALA A 105 -14.41 -9.59 7.13
N VAL A 106 -14.14 -8.52 7.89
CA VAL A 106 -14.39 -8.45 9.34
C VAL A 106 -15.88 -8.55 9.64
N ASP A 107 -16.72 -7.79 8.93
CA ASP A 107 -18.18 -7.85 9.09
C ASP A 107 -18.74 -9.22 8.73
N MET A 108 -18.26 -9.82 7.62
CA MET A 108 -18.65 -11.18 7.23
C MET A 108 -18.20 -12.24 8.24
N ALA A 109 -17.04 -12.07 8.86
CA ALA A 109 -16.55 -12.97 9.90
C ALA A 109 -17.41 -12.87 11.16
N LYS A 110 -17.78 -11.66 11.58
CA LYS A 110 -18.71 -11.43 12.68
C LYS A 110 -20.06 -12.13 12.45
N ASP A 111 -20.64 -11.96 11.27
CA ASP A 111 -21.98 -12.51 10.97
C ASP A 111 -21.96 -14.03 10.64
N SER A 112 -20.77 -14.65 10.62
CA SER A 112 -20.61 -16.05 10.23
C SER A 112 -21.24 -17.05 11.21
N ASN A 113 -21.36 -16.72 12.51
CA ASN A 113 -21.84 -17.62 13.56
C ASN A 113 -21.23 -19.05 13.46
N GLY A 114 -19.94 -19.15 13.16
CA GLY A 114 -19.22 -20.42 12.99
C GLY A 114 -19.41 -21.10 11.63
N LYS A 115 -20.15 -20.49 10.70
CA LYS A 115 -20.34 -20.96 9.32
C LYS A 115 -19.42 -20.21 8.38
N ASP A 116 -18.37 -20.87 7.97
CA ASP A 116 -17.31 -20.34 7.12
C ASP A 116 -17.65 -20.24 5.63
N ARG A 117 -18.73 -20.89 5.18
CA ARG A 117 -19.00 -21.15 3.75
C ARG A 117 -19.01 -19.89 2.87
N ASP A 118 -19.69 -18.84 3.30
CA ASP A 118 -19.86 -17.64 2.47
C ASP A 118 -18.57 -16.80 2.41
N LEU A 119 -17.87 -16.67 3.53
CA LEU A 119 -16.59 -15.98 3.60
C LEU A 119 -15.49 -16.76 2.84
N LYS A 120 -15.40 -18.08 3.03
CA LYS A 120 -14.47 -18.95 2.28
C LYS A 120 -14.72 -18.87 0.78
N LYS A 121 -15.97 -19.02 0.35
CA LYS A 121 -16.35 -18.89 -1.06
C LYS A 121 -15.95 -17.52 -1.62
N ARG A 122 -16.06 -16.45 -0.84
CA ARG A 122 -15.64 -15.12 -1.29
C ARG A 122 -14.12 -15.00 -1.41
N ILE A 123 -13.37 -15.51 -0.43
CA ILE A 123 -11.90 -15.55 -0.43
C ILE A 123 -11.37 -16.38 -1.61
N GLU A 124 -12.02 -17.48 -1.97
CA GLU A 124 -11.62 -18.34 -3.10
C GLU A 124 -11.93 -17.72 -4.46
N ASN A 125 -13.06 -17.02 -4.59
CA ASN A 125 -13.51 -16.47 -5.88
C ASN A 125 -12.89 -15.11 -6.21
N ASP A 126 -12.59 -14.28 -5.21
CA ASP A 126 -11.99 -12.95 -5.41
C ASP A 126 -10.51 -12.95 -5.02
N TYR A 127 -9.66 -12.92 -6.06
CA TYR A 127 -8.21 -12.89 -5.91
C TYR A 127 -7.71 -11.67 -5.12
N TYR A 128 -8.26 -10.48 -5.37
CA TYR A 128 -7.83 -9.28 -4.66
C TYR A 128 -8.29 -9.31 -3.20
N PHE A 129 -9.47 -9.86 -2.93
CA PHE A 129 -9.98 -10.06 -1.58
C PHE A 129 -9.07 -10.99 -0.75
N SER A 130 -8.64 -12.12 -1.34
CA SER A 130 -7.66 -13.01 -0.70
C SER A 130 -6.31 -12.31 -0.43
N CYS A 131 -5.82 -11.52 -1.39
CA CYS A 131 -4.60 -10.74 -1.22
C CYS A 131 -4.73 -9.70 -0.11
N ALA A 132 -5.85 -8.97 -0.04
CA ALA A 132 -6.09 -7.94 0.99
C ALA A 132 -6.04 -8.53 2.40
N ILE A 133 -6.70 -9.67 2.64
CA ILE A 133 -6.74 -10.31 3.95
C ILE A 133 -5.35 -10.83 4.34
N LYS A 134 -4.66 -11.50 3.42
CA LYS A 134 -3.29 -12.02 3.66
C LYS A 134 -2.31 -10.90 3.93
N GLU A 135 -2.39 -9.81 3.16
CA GLU A 135 -1.56 -8.63 3.35
C GLU A 135 -1.85 -7.95 4.68
N CYS A 136 -3.12 -7.80 5.05
CA CYS A 136 -3.52 -7.18 6.32
C CYS A 136 -2.95 -7.97 7.50
N TYR A 137 -3.17 -9.28 7.53
CA TYR A 137 -2.64 -10.14 8.60
C TYR A 137 -1.11 -10.06 8.69
N ALA A 138 -0.42 -10.21 7.56
CA ALA A 138 1.05 -10.17 7.52
C ALA A 138 1.60 -8.80 7.96
N SER A 139 0.95 -7.70 7.54
CA SER A 139 1.33 -6.33 7.91
C SER A 139 1.12 -6.07 9.40
N CYS A 140 -0.03 -6.49 9.96
CA CYS A 140 -0.30 -6.38 11.41
C CYS A 140 0.73 -7.17 12.22
N LYS A 141 1.01 -8.43 11.83
CA LYS A 141 2.02 -9.28 12.49
C LYS A 141 3.40 -8.63 12.46
N ASN A 142 3.79 -8.08 11.31
CA ASN A 142 5.09 -7.45 11.13
C ASN A 142 5.23 -6.18 12.00
N ILE A 143 4.22 -5.29 12.00
CA ILE A 143 4.21 -4.08 12.85
C ILE A 143 4.26 -4.43 14.35
N ILE A 144 3.47 -5.41 14.79
CA ILE A 144 3.49 -5.85 16.19
C ILE A 144 4.88 -6.35 16.58
N ASN A 145 5.52 -7.18 15.74
CA ASN A 145 6.85 -7.72 16.02
C ASN A 145 7.96 -6.64 16.05
N ASP A 146 7.82 -5.58 15.25
CA ASP A 146 8.75 -4.46 15.27
C ASP A 146 8.60 -3.60 16.53
N LEU A 147 7.36 -3.42 17.01
CA LEU A 147 7.04 -2.59 18.18
C LEU A 147 7.35 -3.29 19.49
N VAL A 148 7.07 -4.59 19.59
CA VAL A 148 7.25 -5.32 20.84
C VAL A 148 8.70 -5.77 20.97
N HIS A 149 9.35 -5.32 22.03
CA HIS A 149 10.76 -5.59 22.29
C HIS A 149 11.02 -6.50 23.48
N GLY A 150 10.19 -6.41 24.52
CA GLY A 150 10.33 -7.20 25.74
C GLY A 150 10.26 -8.71 25.48
N GLU A 151 11.11 -9.49 26.16
CA GLU A 151 11.21 -10.93 25.91
C GLU A 151 9.94 -11.68 26.31
N GLN A 152 9.31 -11.30 27.43
CA GLN A 152 8.07 -11.94 27.89
C GLN A 152 6.91 -11.59 26.98
N GLU A 153 6.79 -10.33 26.60
CA GLU A 153 5.81 -9.83 25.64
C GLU A 153 5.93 -10.54 24.29
N LYS A 154 7.16 -10.69 23.76
CA LYS A 154 7.41 -11.44 22.54
C LYS A 154 6.99 -12.89 22.64
N ARG A 155 7.22 -13.56 23.77
CA ARG A 155 6.79 -14.95 23.98
C ARG A 155 5.27 -15.08 23.91
N VAL A 156 4.55 -14.20 24.61
CA VAL A 156 3.08 -14.18 24.59
C VAL A 156 2.55 -13.95 23.18
N ILE A 157 3.05 -12.92 22.50
CA ILE A 157 2.62 -12.57 21.13
C ILE A 157 2.95 -13.68 20.13
N ASN A 158 4.13 -14.28 20.21
CA ASN A 158 4.50 -15.41 19.35
C ASN A 158 3.60 -16.63 19.58
N THR A 159 3.20 -16.89 20.83
CA THR A 159 2.29 -17.99 21.16
C THR A 159 0.93 -17.76 20.52
N ILE A 160 0.38 -16.55 20.64
CA ILE A 160 -0.87 -16.14 19.98
C ILE A 160 -0.78 -16.33 18.47
N PHE A 161 0.27 -15.79 17.83
CA PHE A 161 0.43 -15.94 16.38
C PHE A 161 0.59 -17.40 15.94
N THR A 162 1.28 -18.23 16.73
CA THR A 162 1.46 -19.66 16.42
C THR A 162 0.13 -20.39 16.43
N GLU A 163 -0.73 -20.12 17.41
CA GLU A 163 -2.06 -20.75 17.48
C GLU A 163 -2.97 -20.24 16.35
N VAL A 164 -2.93 -18.95 16.03
CA VAL A 164 -3.66 -18.41 14.86
C VAL A 164 -3.17 -19.06 13.56
N GLU A 165 -1.86 -19.23 13.39
CA GLU A 165 -1.29 -19.90 12.20
C GLU A 165 -1.68 -21.38 12.11
N LYS A 166 -1.80 -22.07 13.25
CA LYS A 166 -2.34 -23.43 13.33
C LYS A 166 -3.81 -23.47 12.90
N CYS A 167 -4.64 -22.56 13.40
CA CYS A 167 -6.05 -22.45 12.96
C CYS A 167 -6.17 -22.13 11.46
N ILE A 168 -5.28 -21.31 10.91
CA ILE A 168 -5.21 -21.01 9.47
C ILE A 168 -4.81 -22.28 8.68
N ALA A 169 -3.81 -23.02 9.14
CA ALA A 169 -3.33 -24.23 8.47
C ALA A 169 -4.37 -25.37 8.48
N GLU A 170 -5.14 -25.48 9.56
CA GLU A 170 -6.23 -26.44 9.70
C GLU A 170 -7.55 -25.97 9.05
N ASP A 171 -7.59 -24.74 8.54
CA ASP A 171 -8.77 -24.10 7.93
C ASP A 171 -9.98 -23.97 8.91
N LYS A 172 -9.66 -23.79 10.20
CA LYS A 172 -10.62 -23.75 11.32
C LYS A 172 -10.75 -22.39 12.00
N VAL A 173 -10.21 -21.33 11.40
CA VAL A 173 -10.24 -19.97 11.98
C VAL A 173 -11.65 -19.54 12.40
N ILE A 174 -12.65 -19.73 11.57
CA ILE A 174 -14.03 -19.29 11.84
C ILE A 174 -14.76 -20.24 12.80
N THR A 175 -14.35 -21.51 12.87
CA THR A 175 -14.99 -22.52 13.73
C THR A 175 -14.43 -22.50 15.15
N ASP A 176 -13.13 -22.28 15.29
CA ASP A 176 -12.39 -22.48 16.53
C ASP A 176 -12.11 -21.16 17.27
N LEU A 177 -12.26 -20.02 16.60
CA LEU A 177 -12.10 -18.69 17.18
C LEU A 177 -13.43 -17.92 17.18
N ASN A 178 -13.70 -17.18 18.25
CA ASN A 178 -14.89 -16.35 18.32
C ASN A 178 -14.74 -15.07 17.49
N MET A 179 -15.33 -15.06 16.30
CA MET A 179 -15.28 -13.93 15.37
C MET A 179 -16.19 -12.75 15.74
N GLN A 180 -17.04 -12.86 16.77
CA GLN A 180 -17.93 -11.76 17.19
C GLN A 180 -17.17 -10.54 17.68
N SER A 181 -16.02 -10.75 18.32
CA SER A 181 -15.16 -9.72 18.90
C SER A 181 -14.02 -9.28 17.96
N LEU A 182 -13.96 -9.84 16.75
CA LEU A 182 -13.00 -9.42 15.72
C LEU A 182 -13.15 -7.93 15.33
N PRO A 183 -14.36 -7.35 15.21
CA PRO A 183 -14.53 -5.92 14.94
C PRO A 183 -13.92 -5.03 16.03
N ASP A 184 -13.97 -5.46 17.30
CA ASP A 184 -13.40 -4.69 18.40
C ASP A 184 -11.87 -4.69 18.32
N LEU A 185 -11.27 -5.85 18.07
CA LEU A 185 -9.83 -5.95 17.79
C LEU A 185 -9.42 -5.10 16.58
N TYR A 186 -10.21 -5.15 15.50
CA TYR A 186 -9.97 -4.36 14.30
C TYR A 186 -9.98 -2.85 14.61
N ASN A 187 -10.98 -2.36 15.35
CA ASN A 187 -11.08 -0.94 15.72
C ASN A 187 -9.90 -0.49 16.61
N LYS A 188 -9.48 -1.33 17.57
CA LYS A 188 -8.29 -1.07 18.39
C LYS A 188 -7.01 -1.01 17.55
N PHE A 189 -6.91 -1.84 16.53
CA PHE A 189 -5.77 -1.81 15.62
C PHE A 189 -5.76 -0.56 14.74
N VAL A 190 -6.93 -0.10 14.27
CA VAL A 190 -7.04 1.19 13.56
C VAL A 190 -6.60 2.34 14.46
N GLU A 191 -7.04 2.36 15.73
CA GLU A 191 -6.62 3.35 16.73
C GLU A 191 -5.09 3.33 16.95
N LEU A 192 -4.48 2.14 17.05
CA LEU A 192 -3.04 1.99 17.16
C LEU A 192 -2.32 2.63 15.96
N VAL A 193 -2.78 2.36 14.73
CA VAL A 193 -2.15 2.88 13.51
C VAL A 193 -2.18 4.41 13.47
N GLU A 194 -3.24 5.05 13.98
CA GLU A 194 -3.29 6.52 14.10
C GLU A 194 -2.20 7.07 15.04
N PHE A 195 -1.95 6.40 16.17
CA PHE A 195 -0.86 6.76 17.09
C PHE A 195 0.52 6.53 16.45
N LEU A 196 0.70 5.44 15.72
CA LEU A 196 1.95 5.14 15.01
C LEU A 196 2.27 6.16 13.91
N LYS A 197 1.24 6.74 13.29
CA LYS A 197 1.38 7.78 12.25
C LYS A 197 1.81 9.12 12.84
N LYS A 198 1.26 9.50 14.00
CA LYS A 198 1.67 10.70 14.74
C LYS A 198 3.06 10.54 15.35
N ASN A 199 3.33 9.38 15.93
CA ASN A 199 4.59 9.00 16.59
C ASN A 199 5.03 10.06 17.64
N ASP A 200 4.09 10.60 18.42
CA ASP A 200 4.36 11.54 19.51
C ASP A 200 4.65 10.77 20.81
N GLU A 201 5.68 11.18 21.55
CA GLU A 201 6.09 10.55 22.80
C GLU A 201 4.98 10.59 23.87
N LYS A 202 4.11 11.61 23.83
CA LYS A 202 2.99 11.77 24.76
C LYS A 202 1.97 10.63 24.67
N ASP A 203 1.88 10.00 23.50
CA ASP A 203 0.92 8.93 23.24
C ASP A 203 1.37 7.57 23.78
N ARG A 204 2.56 7.46 24.37
CA ARG A 204 3.12 6.18 24.84
C ARG A 204 2.21 5.44 25.80
N VAL A 205 1.59 6.14 26.76
CA VAL A 205 0.67 5.53 27.73
C VAL A 205 -0.59 5.00 27.03
N ALA A 206 -1.10 5.74 26.04
CA ALA A 206 -2.25 5.32 25.24
C ALA A 206 -1.91 4.08 24.39
N VAL A 207 -0.73 4.05 23.78
CA VAL A 207 -0.25 2.89 23.00
C VAL A 207 -0.15 1.65 23.88
N ILE A 208 0.46 1.75 25.07
CA ILE A 208 0.54 0.61 26.01
C ILE A 208 -0.86 0.10 26.37
N LYS A 209 -1.80 1.02 26.66
CA LYS A 209 -3.19 0.66 26.95
C LYS A 209 -3.85 -0.07 25.77
N ILE A 210 -3.65 0.39 24.54
CA ILE A 210 -4.19 -0.29 23.35
C ILE A 210 -3.62 -1.71 23.22
N PHE A 211 -2.32 -1.92 23.47
CA PHE A 211 -1.75 -3.27 23.48
C PHE A 211 -2.37 -4.18 24.53
N GLN A 212 -2.64 -3.65 25.73
CA GLN A 212 -3.33 -4.39 26.79
C GLN A 212 -4.77 -4.71 26.42
N ASP A 213 -5.54 -3.72 25.93
CA ASP A 213 -6.92 -3.90 25.46
C ASP A 213 -6.98 -4.95 24.32
N MET A 214 -6.05 -4.89 23.35
CA MET A 214 -5.98 -5.86 22.25
C MET A 214 -5.66 -7.28 22.76
N LEU A 215 -4.74 -7.40 23.71
CA LEU A 215 -4.41 -8.70 24.29
C LEU A 215 -5.62 -9.29 25.05
N GLU A 216 -6.33 -8.45 25.79
CA GLU A 216 -7.54 -8.85 26.50
C GLU A 216 -8.59 -9.38 25.52
N VAL A 217 -8.89 -8.64 24.46
CA VAL A 217 -9.85 -9.07 23.42
C VAL A 217 -9.42 -10.38 22.77
N VAL A 218 -8.13 -10.54 22.43
CA VAL A 218 -7.64 -11.77 21.81
C VAL A 218 -7.74 -12.96 22.76
N THR A 219 -7.30 -12.81 24.00
CA THR A 219 -7.19 -13.94 24.94
C THR A 219 -8.52 -14.32 25.58
N ARG A 220 -9.35 -13.33 25.95
CA ARG A 220 -10.63 -13.57 26.65
C ARG A 220 -11.80 -13.71 25.69
N ASP A 221 -11.83 -12.89 24.64
CA ASP A 221 -13.04 -12.82 23.80
C ASP A 221 -12.93 -13.65 22.53
N ILE A 222 -11.72 -13.81 21.95
CA ILE A 222 -11.51 -14.54 20.68
C ILE A 222 -10.99 -15.97 20.89
N MET A 223 -10.04 -16.18 21.81
CA MET A 223 -9.28 -17.42 21.98
C MET A 223 -9.48 -18.11 23.34
N GLU A 224 -10.61 -17.88 24.01
CA GLU A 224 -10.91 -18.40 25.35
C GLU A 224 -10.60 -19.90 25.51
N ASP A 225 -11.03 -20.71 24.53
CA ASP A 225 -10.86 -22.16 24.55
C ASP A 225 -9.45 -22.65 24.13
N GLN A 226 -8.69 -21.82 23.41
CA GLN A 226 -7.41 -22.22 22.80
C GLN A 226 -6.19 -21.81 23.64
N LEU A 227 -6.36 -20.86 24.57
CA LEU A 227 -5.28 -20.36 25.43
C LEU A 227 -5.54 -20.47 26.95
N PRO A 228 -5.91 -21.64 27.52
CA PRO A 228 -6.10 -21.77 28.97
C PRO A 228 -4.85 -21.40 29.80
N SER A 229 -3.65 -21.63 29.28
CA SER A 229 -2.39 -21.52 30.04
C SER A 229 -1.73 -20.14 30.05
N ILE A 230 -2.10 -19.21 29.15
CA ILE A 230 -1.49 -17.87 29.13
C ILE A 230 -2.06 -17.02 30.27
N LEU A 231 -3.36 -17.14 30.54
CA LEU A 231 -4.08 -16.38 31.58
C LEU A 231 -3.67 -16.79 33.00
N GLU A 232 -3.42 -18.09 33.27
CA GLU A 232 -2.93 -18.57 34.58
C GLU A 232 -1.51 -18.06 34.92
N SER A 233 -0.70 -17.69 33.91
CA SER A 233 0.65 -17.15 34.13
C SER A 233 0.68 -15.63 34.32
N SER A 234 -0.35 -14.91 33.85
CA SER A 234 -0.44 -13.45 33.92
C SER A 234 -1.16 -12.94 35.18
N HIS A 235 -1.90 -13.81 35.88
CA HIS A 235 -2.49 -13.52 37.19
C HIS A 235 -1.96 -14.57 38.17
N GLY A 236 -0.92 -14.22 38.92
CA GLY A 236 -0.14 -15.10 39.80
C GLY A 236 -0.92 -16.30 40.33
N GLY A 237 -0.74 -17.45 39.67
CA GLY A 237 -1.41 -18.69 40.01
C GLY A 237 -1.19 -19.07 41.47
N SER A 238 -2.28 -19.20 42.20
CA SER A 238 -2.35 -19.64 43.59
C SER A 238 -2.13 -21.15 43.72
N TYR A 239 -0.90 -21.62 43.48
CA TYR A 239 -0.48 -22.97 43.88
C TYR A 239 0.58 -22.88 44.97
N GLN A 240 0.12 -23.11 46.21
CA GLN A 240 0.85 -23.56 47.40
C GLN A 240 2.29 -23.06 47.55
N ARG A 241 2.45 -21.97 48.33
CA ARG A 241 3.71 -21.58 48.97
C ARG A 241 4.29 -22.74 49.80
N PRO A 242 5.54 -23.16 49.57
CA PRO A 242 6.44 -23.50 50.67
C PRO A 242 6.90 -22.18 51.31
N GLU A 243 6.75 -22.08 52.62
CA GLU A 243 7.17 -20.93 53.42
C GLU A 243 8.64 -20.58 53.21
N GLY A 244 8.93 -19.34 52.82
CA GLY A 244 10.27 -18.76 52.91
C GLY A 244 10.67 -17.87 51.73
N MET A 245 10.98 -16.61 52.06
CA MET A 245 11.80 -15.65 51.32
C MET A 245 11.17 -14.70 50.27
N THR A 246 11.22 -13.42 50.67
CA THR A 246 11.34 -12.17 49.90
C THR A 246 10.13 -11.62 49.15
N ALA A 247 9.58 -10.56 49.74
CA ALA A 247 8.73 -9.55 49.14
C ALA A 247 9.41 -8.89 47.93
N TRP A 248 8.90 -9.17 46.73
CA TRP A 248 9.07 -8.38 45.52
C TRP A 248 7.74 -8.40 44.75
N ASP A 249 6.69 -7.86 45.37
CA ASP A 249 5.42 -7.57 44.71
C ASP A 249 5.58 -6.29 43.86
N ASN A 250 6.29 -6.40 42.74
CA ASN A 250 5.97 -5.58 41.57
C ASN A 250 5.25 -6.50 40.61
N GLU A 251 3.92 -6.46 40.67
CA GLU A 251 3.01 -7.09 39.73
C GLU A 251 3.46 -6.75 38.31
N TYR A 252 4.05 -7.70 37.59
CA TYR A 252 4.58 -7.48 36.25
C TYR A 252 3.41 -7.33 35.27
N GLN A 253 2.89 -6.12 35.14
CA GLN A 253 1.82 -5.82 34.18
C GLN A 253 2.43 -5.80 32.76
N LEU A 254 2.04 -6.77 31.94
CA LEU A 254 2.59 -6.96 30.60
C LEU A 254 2.51 -5.65 29.79
N PHE A 255 3.57 -5.34 29.03
CA PHE A 255 3.75 -4.10 28.25
C PHE A 255 4.01 -2.80 29.03
N GLN A 256 3.80 -2.74 30.36
CA GLN A 256 4.16 -1.56 31.15
C GLN A 256 5.65 -1.32 31.38
N PRO A 257 6.53 -2.34 31.51
CA PRO A 257 7.94 -2.11 31.77
C PRO A 257 8.59 -1.20 30.73
N SER A 258 9.43 -0.27 31.19
CA SER A 258 10.17 0.62 30.30
C SER A 258 11.08 -0.20 29.38
N GLY A 259 10.75 -0.25 28.09
CA GLY A 259 11.46 -1.05 27.08
C GLY A 259 10.69 -2.27 26.56
N ALA A 260 9.49 -2.56 27.07
CA ALA A 260 8.63 -3.62 26.56
C ALA A 260 8.07 -3.30 25.16
N ILE A 261 7.67 -2.04 24.95
CA ILE A 261 7.23 -1.49 23.65
C ILE A 261 8.21 -0.39 23.22
N LYS A 262 8.68 -0.48 21.97
CA LYS A 262 9.47 0.54 21.28
C LYS A 262 8.55 1.62 20.72
N PHE A 263 8.21 2.60 21.56
CA PHE A 263 7.45 3.77 21.15
C PHE A 263 7.88 5.03 21.94
N PRO A 264 8.08 6.18 21.29
CA PRO A 264 8.10 6.38 19.83
C PRO A 264 9.33 5.71 19.19
N LEU A 265 9.28 5.44 17.88
CA LEU A 265 10.42 4.85 17.18
C LEU A 265 11.51 5.91 16.92
N GLU A 266 12.70 5.71 17.49
CA GLU A 266 13.83 6.68 17.51
C GLU A 266 14.31 7.12 16.12
N VAL A 267 14.09 6.29 15.09
CA VAL A 267 14.33 6.67 13.69
C VAL A 267 13.08 6.33 12.90
N SER A 268 12.21 7.31 12.73
CA SER A 268 11.10 7.24 11.78
C SER A 268 11.69 7.25 10.36
N THR A 269 12.23 6.10 9.93
CA THR A 269 12.68 5.89 8.56
C THR A 269 11.50 6.15 7.63
N GLU A 270 11.75 6.74 6.46
CA GLU A 270 10.70 6.96 5.45
C GLU A 270 9.95 5.64 5.14
N ALA A 271 10.68 4.52 5.16
CA ALA A 271 10.13 3.17 5.05
C ALA A 271 9.11 2.82 6.15
N TRP A 272 9.35 3.19 7.41
CA TRP A 272 8.38 2.97 8.49
C TRP A 272 7.11 3.79 8.26
N LYS A 273 7.24 5.07 7.89
CA LYS A 273 6.09 5.93 7.60
C LYS A 273 5.27 5.37 6.44
N GLU A 274 5.92 4.92 5.37
CA GLU A 274 5.26 4.28 4.24
C GLU A 274 4.53 3.01 4.66
N LYS A 275 5.15 2.16 5.50
CA LYS A 275 4.54 0.94 6.02
C LYS A 275 3.30 1.22 6.86
N VAL A 276 3.35 2.18 7.77
CA VAL A 276 2.21 2.59 8.62
C VAL A 276 1.10 3.22 7.78
N ASN A 277 1.43 4.17 6.89
CA ASN A 277 0.45 4.80 6.00
C ASN A 277 -0.21 3.76 5.08
N ARG A 278 0.55 2.78 4.59
CA ARG A 278 -0.01 1.70 3.78
C ARG A 278 -1.02 0.87 4.55
N LEU A 279 -0.71 0.50 5.79
CA LEU A 279 -1.63 -0.29 6.61
C LEU A 279 -2.89 0.52 6.97
N GLU A 280 -2.74 1.80 7.33
CA GLU A 280 -3.87 2.71 7.54
C GLU A 280 -4.79 2.71 6.32
N LEU A 281 -4.23 2.83 5.11
CA LEU A 281 -5.02 2.78 3.88
C LEU A 281 -5.68 1.41 3.69
N LEU A 282 -4.96 0.31 3.92
CA LEU A 282 -5.54 -1.03 3.77
C LEU A 282 -6.74 -1.27 4.70
N LEU A 283 -6.69 -0.74 5.93
CA LEU A 283 -7.77 -0.84 6.91
C LEU A 283 -8.91 0.16 6.59
N THR A 284 -8.58 1.44 6.39
CA THR A 284 -9.58 2.52 6.40
C THR A 284 -10.13 2.90 5.03
N VAL A 285 -9.54 2.41 3.94
CA VAL A 285 -9.95 2.82 2.60
C VAL A 285 -11.36 2.33 2.29
N LYS A 286 -12.20 3.33 1.99
CA LYS A 286 -13.61 3.16 1.66
C LYS A 286 -13.81 2.87 0.17
N GLU A 287 -15.01 2.42 -0.17
CA GLU A 287 -15.50 2.19 -1.53
C GLU A 287 -15.29 3.38 -2.48
N SER A 288 -15.24 4.62 -1.98
CA SER A 288 -14.95 5.79 -2.81
C SER A 288 -13.57 5.76 -3.48
N ALA A 289 -12.61 4.98 -2.96
CA ALA A 289 -11.32 4.79 -3.61
C ALA A 289 -11.42 3.97 -4.91
N MET A 290 -12.55 3.30 -5.17
CA MET A 290 -12.79 2.60 -6.43
C MET A 290 -12.83 3.55 -7.64
N ASP A 291 -13.13 4.84 -7.41
CA ASP A 291 -13.19 5.88 -8.42
C ASP A 291 -11.87 6.65 -8.58
N VAL A 292 -10.77 6.23 -7.94
CA VAL A 292 -9.47 6.90 -8.05
C VAL A 292 -8.77 6.50 -9.36
N PRO A 293 -8.19 7.46 -10.12
CA PRO A 293 -8.22 8.91 -9.89
C PRO A 293 -9.55 9.56 -10.26
N SER A 294 -9.98 10.51 -9.43
CA SER A 294 -11.23 11.28 -9.60
C SER A 294 -11.16 12.25 -10.78
N ASN A 295 -9.95 12.71 -11.12
CA ASN A 295 -9.72 13.56 -12.29
C ASN A 295 -9.94 12.80 -13.61
N LEU A 296 -10.80 13.36 -14.47
CA LEU A 296 -11.15 12.76 -15.77
C LEU A 296 -9.95 12.63 -16.72
N GLU A 297 -9.02 13.59 -16.70
CA GLU A 297 -7.83 13.57 -17.56
C GLU A 297 -6.83 12.52 -17.08
N ALA A 298 -6.60 12.40 -15.77
CA ALA A 298 -5.80 11.32 -15.19
C ALA A 298 -6.38 9.95 -15.58
N ARG A 299 -7.70 9.78 -15.42
CA ARG A 299 -8.41 8.55 -15.78
C ARG A 299 -8.28 8.25 -17.27
N ARG A 300 -8.43 9.26 -18.14
CA ARG A 300 -8.29 9.13 -19.60
C ARG A 300 -6.87 8.67 -19.97
N ARG A 301 -5.84 9.33 -19.45
CA ARG A 301 -4.44 8.99 -19.72
C ARG A 301 -4.07 7.60 -19.22
N LEU A 302 -4.49 7.24 -18.00
CA LEU A 302 -4.23 5.92 -17.43
C LEU A 302 -4.94 4.81 -18.21
N THR A 303 -6.19 5.06 -18.62
CA THR A 303 -6.97 4.12 -19.45
C THR A 303 -6.34 3.96 -20.83
N PHE A 304 -5.91 5.05 -21.46
CA PHE A 304 -5.23 5.01 -22.75
C PHE A 304 -3.92 4.22 -22.67
N PHE A 305 -3.09 4.53 -21.67
CA PHE A 305 -1.83 3.83 -21.41
C PHE A 305 -2.07 2.33 -21.22
N THR A 306 -2.94 1.96 -20.28
CA THR A 306 -3.19 0.54 -19.96
C THR A 306 -3.82 -0.22 -21.10
N ASN A 307 -4.72 0.40 -21.88
CA ASN A 307 -5.27 -0.23 -23.08
C ASN A 307 -4.21 -0.40 -24.16
N SER A 308 -3.28 0.56 -24.33
CA SER A 308 -2.23 0.49 -25.35
C SER A 308 -1.31 -0.72 -25.17
N LEU A 309 -1.07 -1.16 -23.93
CA LEU A 309 -0.30 -2.37 -23.61
C LEU A 309 -0.95 -3.66 -24.16
N PHE A 310 -2.25 -3.64 -24.42
CA PHE A 310 -2.99 -4.76 -25.03
C PHE A 310 -3.29 -4.53 -26.52
N MET A 311 -2.84 -3.42 -27.10
CA MET A 311 -2.91 -3.13 -28.54
C MET A 311 -1.64 -3.61 -29.24
N ASP A 312 -1.72 -3.83 -30.55
CA ASP A 312 -0.53 -4.19 -31.33
C ASP A 312 0.48 -3.04 -31.28
N MET A 313 1.55 -3.24 -30.50
CA MET A 313 2.57 -2.22 -30.22
C MET A 313 3.83 -2.65 -30.97
N PRO A 314 4.40 -1.77 -31.82
CA PRO A 314 5.62 -2.10 -32.53
C PRO A 314 6.78 -2.23 -31.55
N ASP A 315 7.75 -3.09 -31.89
CA ASP A 315 8.94 -3.27 -31.06
C ASP A 315 9.77 -1.97 -31.05
N ALA A 316 10.29 -1.60 -29.88
CA ALA A 316 11.13 -0.41 -29.76
C ALA A 316 12.37 -0.56 -30.66
N PRO A 317 12.67 0.40 -31.56
CA PRO A 317 13.88 0.35 -32.36
C PRO A 317 15.10 0.47 -31.45
N LYS A 318 16.23 -0.13 -31.86
CA LYS A 318 17.52 0.06 -31.15
C LYS A 318 17.82 1.56 -31.05
N VAL A 319 18.44 2.00 -29.95
CA VAL A 319 18.81 3.41 -29.71
C VAL A 319 19.53 4.04 -30.91
N ARG A 320 20.43 3.31 -31.58
CA ARG A 320 21.12 3.78 -32.80
C ARG A 320 20.23 4.04 -34.02
N ASN A 321 19.02 3.49 -34.02
CA ASN A 321 18.02 3.59 -35.09
C ASN A 321 16.83 4.48 -34.66
N THR A 322 16.87 5.10 -33.48
CA THR A 322 15.82 6.03 -33.08
C THR A 322 15.92 7.29 -33.93
N ILE A 323 14.76 7.81 -34.36
CA ILE A 323 14.71 9.08 -35.05
C ILE A 323 15.08 10.16 -34.02
N SER A 324 16.08 10.97 -34.34
CA SER A 324 16.43 12.12 -33.52
C SER A 324 15.27 13.12 -33.55
N PHE A 325 14.61 13.31 -32.42
CA PHE A 325 13.62 14.37 -32.26
C PHE A 325 14.26 15.53 -31.52
N SER A 326 14.23 16.71 -32.13
CA SER A 326 14.54 17.97 -31.44
C SER A 326 13.21 18.64 -31.08
N ALA A 327 12.90 18.70 -29.79
CA ALA A 327 11.83 19.53 -29.30
C ALA A 327 12.36 20.95 -29.13
N LEU A 328 11.92 21.87 -29.99
CA LEU A 328 12.11 23.30 -29.76
C LEU A 328 11.02 23.72 -28.77
N THR A 329 11.35 23.66 -27.49
CA THR A 329 10.51 24.23 -26.45
C THR A 329 10.79 25.72 -26.41
N PRO A 330 9.87 26.59 -26.84
CA PRO A 330 10.05 28.03 -26.66
C PRO A 330 10.27 28.31 -25.17
N TYR A 331 11.41 28.91 -24.85
CA TYR A 331 11.75 29.31 -23.48
C TYR A 331 10.97 30.58 -23.17
N TYR A 332 9.70 30.41 -22.79
CA TYR A 332 8.96 31.49 -22.16
C TYR A 332 9.57 31.67 -20.76
N ASN A 333 9.95 32.90 -20.41
CA ASN A 333 10.54 33.24 -19.11
C ASN A 333 9.47 33.25 -17.99
N GLU A 334 8.41 32.45 -18.16
CA GLU A 334 7.28 32.34 -17.26
C GLU A 334 7.64 31.39 -16.12
N HIS A 335 7.38 31.82 -14.89
CA HIS A 335 7.49 30.95 -13.72
C HIS A 335 6.34 29.94 -13.74
N VAL A 336 6.64 28.70 -14.18
CA VAL A 336 5.66 27.61 -14.29
C VAL A 336 5.60 26.72 -13.04
N LEU A 337 6.60 26.82 -12.18
CA LEU A 337 6.72 26.07 -10.92
C LEU A 337 6.85 27.06 -9.77
N PHE A 338 5.94 26.94 -8.80
CA PHE A 338 5.94 27.77 -7.59
C PHE A 338 6.25 26.90 -6.38
N SER A 339 7.12 27.39 -5.50
CA SER A 339 7.28 26.82 -4.17
C SER A 339 6.09 27.20 -3.28
N ILE A 340 5.88 26.49 -2.16
CA ILE A 340 4.82 26.87 -1.19
C ILE A 340 5.02 28.30 -0.72
N LYS A 341 6.28 28.71 -0.50
CA LYS A 341 6.61 30.07 -0.08
C LYS A 341 6.17 31.08 -1.13
N ASP A 342 6.46 30.83 -2.39
CA ASP A 342 6.09 31.71 -3.51
C ASP A 342 4.56 31.80 -3.68
N LEU A 343 3.83 30.75 -3.29
CA LEU A 343 2.37 30.72 -3.34
C LEU A 343 1.72 31.46 -2.15
N GLU A 344 2.36 31.43 -0.99
CA GLU A 344 1.89 32.06 0.25
C GLU A 344 2.36 33.51 0.41
N GLU A 345 3.43 33.89 -0.27
CA GLU A 345 3.94 35.27 -0.28
C GLU A 345 2.85 36.22 -0.80
N GLU A 346 2.63 37.29 -0.03
CA GLU A 346 1.64 38.31 -0.34
C GLU A 346 2.24 39.33 -1.31
N ASN A 347 1.49 39.66 -2.36
CA ASN A 347 1.83 40.77 -3.23
C ASN A 347 1.60 42.12 -2.52
N GLU A 348 1.94 43.23 -3.18
CA GLU A 348 1.79 44.60 -2.66
C GLU A 348 0.38 44.94 -2.14
N ASP A 349 -0.65 44.24 -2.65
CA ASP A 349 -2.06 44.37 -2.25
C ASP A 349 -2.47 43.47 -1.06
N GLY A 350 -1.53 42.75 -0.43
CA GLY A 350 -1.80 41.81 0.67
C GLY A 350 -2.49 40.52 0.23
N VAL A 351 -2.42 40.18 -1.06
CA VAL A 351 -3.08 38.99 -1.64
C VAL A 351 -2.02 38.01 -2.13
N SER A 352 -2.10 36.76 -1.66
CA SER A 352 -1.23 35.68 -2.10
C SER A 352 -1.75 34.97 -3.36
N THR A 353 -0.85 34.42 -4.14
CA THR A 353 -1.19 33.64 -5.34
C THR A 353 -2.07 32.44 -4.99
N LEU A 354 -1.82 31.79 -3.84
CA LEU A 354 -2.65 30.70 -3.31
C LEU A 354 -4.10 31.14 -3.08
N PHE A 355 -4.31 32.31 -2.48
CA PHE A 355 -5.65 32.84 -2.23
C PHE A 355 -6.42 33.07 -3.53
N TYR A 356 -5.75 33.61 -4.56
CA TYR A 356 -6.35 33.82 -5.87
C TYR A 356 -6.75 32.49 -6.54
N LEU A 357 -5.87 31.49 -6.52
CA LEU A 357 -6.15 30.16 -7.05
C LEU A 357 -7.31 29.46 -6.31
N GLN A 358 -7.40 29.63 -5.00
CA GLN A 358 -8.50 29.13 -4.17
C GLN A 358 -9.84 29.75 -4.57
N LYS A 359 -9.87 31.04 -4.91
CA LYS A 359 -11.10 31.75 -5.31
C LYS A 359 -11.57 31.37 -6.71
N ILE A 360 -10.66 31.21 -7.67
CA ILE A 360 -11.00 30.87 -9.05
C ILE A 360 -11.32 29.38 -9.21
N TYR A 361 -10.64 28.53 -8.45
CA TYR A 361 -10.85 27.09 -8.46
C TYR A 361 -11.27 26.60 -7.07
N PRO A 362 -12.51 26.87 -6.63
CA PRO A 362 -12.98 26.47 -5.29
C PRO A 362 -12.97 24.93 -5.08
N GLY A 363 -13.20 24.14 -6.14
CA GLY A 363 -13.07 22.66 -6.12
C GLY A 363 -11.64 22.13 -6.33
N ARG A 364 -10.78 22.98 -6.91
CA ARG A 364 -9.32 23.06 -6.79
C ARG A 364 -8.78 22.84 -5.38
N ALA A 365 -8.81 23.92 -4.63
CA ALA A 365 -8.04 24.08 -3.43
C ALA A 365 -8.82 23.78 -2.14
N GLY A 366 -10.14 23.56 -2.19
CA GLY A 366 -10.97 23.27 -1.02
C GLY A 366 -10.82 21.85 -0.42
N ARG A 367 -10.01 20.97 -1.01
CA ARG A 367 -9.74 19.61 -0.50
C ARG A 367 -8.32 19.48 0.04
N GLY A 368 -7.97 20.28 1.06
CA GLY A 368 -6.76 20.08 1.88
C GLY A 368 -5.51 19.68 1.10
N ARG A 369 -5.32 20.22 -0.11
CA ARG A 369 -4.19 19.88 -0.97
C ARG A 369 -3.00 20.58 -0.35
N THR A 370 -2.34 19.89 0.58
CA THR A 370 -1.01 20.26 1.00
C THR A 370 -0.14 20.13 -0.24
N ILE A 371 0.12 21.26 -0.88
CA ILE A 371 1.25 21.41 -1.81
C ILE A 371 2.45 21.07 -0.93
N SER A 372 3.06 19.89 -1.11
CA SER A 372 4.24 19.53 -0.31
C SER A 372 5.49 20.06 -1.01
N PRO A 373 6.59 20.29 -0.26
CA PRO A 373 7.79 20.88 -0.81
C PRO A 373 8.44 19.92 -1.82
N PHE A 374 8.76 20.45 -3.00
CA PHE A 374 9.48 19.75 -4.05
C PHE A 374 10.93 19.47 -3.59
N GLN A 375 11.37 18.21 -3.66
CA GLN A 375 12.79 17.91 -3.79
C GLN A 375 13.10 17.58 -5.25
N SER A 376 13.94 18.44 -5.82
CA SER A 376 14.51 18.33 -7.16
C SER A 376 15.46 17.12 -7.24
N GLN A 377 14.92 15.92 -7.52
CA GLN A 377 15.72 14.76 -7.94
C GLN A 377 15.36 14.24 -9.33
N VAL A 378 14.29 14.74 -9.94
CA VAL A 378 13.78 14.23 -11.23
C VAL A 378 14.75 14.54 -12.38
N ILE A 379 15.35 15.73 -12.48
CA ILE A 379 16.33 16.01 -13.56
C ILE A 379 17.59 15.12 -13.45
N LYS A 380 17.99 14.72 -12.24
CA LYS A 380 19.12 13.80 -12.03
C LYS A 380 18.77 12.34 -12.32
N TYR A 381 17.49 11.95 -12.25
CA TYR A 381 17.05 10.58 -12.49
C TYR A 381 16.48 10.34 -13.91
N ILE A 382 15.94 11.38 -14.56
CA ILE A 382 15.54 11.39 -15.98
C ILE A 382 16.69 10.93 -16.89
N MET A 383 17.94 11.19 -16.50
CA MET A 383 19.12 10.76 -17.25
C MET A 383 19.50 9.28 -17.06
N LYS A 384 18.85 8.53 -16.13
CA LYS A 384 19.20 7.12 -15.85
C LYS A 384 18.39 6.09 -16.64
N GLN A 385 17.21 6.42 -17.18
CA GLN A 385 16.36 5.47 -17.94
C GLN A 385 15.60 6.17 -19.10
N PRO A 386 16.28 6.62 -20.16
CA PRO A 386 15.70 7.39 -21.26
C PRO A 386 14.65 6.62 -22.08
N ASP A 387 14.74 5.29 -22.14
CA ASP A 387 13.92 4.46 -23.03
C ASP A 387 12.45 4.41 -22.60
N ILE A 388 12.15 4.36 -21.29
CA ILE A 388 10.78 4.29 -20.77
C ILE A 388 10.07 5.64 -20.90
N TYR A 389 10.77 6.74 -20.63
CA TYR A 389 10.21 8.09 -20.71
C TYR A 389 9.91 8.50 -22.16
N CYS A 390 10.76 8.13 -23.11
CA CYS A 390 10.51 8.36 -24.54
C CYS A 390 9.26 7.63 -25.02
N VAL A 391 9.05 6.37 -24.62
CA VAL A 391 7.83 5.63 -24.97
C VAL A 391 6.58 6.26 -24.35
N TRP A 392 6.67 6.72 -23.10
CA TRP A 392 5.55 7.41 -22.44
C TRP A 392 5.22 8.75 -23.09
N LEU A 393 6.22 9.58 -23.42
CA LEU A 393 6.05 10.82 -24.18
C LEU A 393 5.47 10.56 -25.57
N CYS A 394 5.94 9.54 -26.29
CA CYS A 394 5.39 9.16 -27.60
C CYS A 394 3.92 8.72 -27.51
N ILE A 395 3.54 7.99 -26.45
CA ILE A 395 2.14 7.59 -26.20
C ILE A 395 1.28 8.83 -25.86
N GLN A 396 1.76 9.75 -25.03
CA GLN A 396 1.06 11.00 -24.71
C GLN A 396 0.89 11.91 -25.94
N MET A 397 1.93 12.05 -26.76
CA MET A 397 1.94 12.88 -27.97
C MET A 397 1.04 12.30 -29.06
N ASN A 398 1.03 10.97 -29.26
CA ASN A 398 0.12 10.31 -30.20
C ASN A 398 -1.36 10.40 -29.78
N GLY A 399 -1.65 10.51 -28.48
CA GLY A 399 -2.99 10.78 -27.96
C GLY A 399 -3.52 12.18 -28.26
N ARG A 400 -2.65 13.15 -28.60
CA ARG A 400 -3.03 14.50 -29.04
C ARG A 400 -3.19 14.63 -30.56
N THR A 401 -2.70 13.68 -31.36
CA THR A 401 -2.71 13.77 -32.84
C THR A 401 -3.91 13.12 -33.54
N SER A 402 -4.99 12.79 -32.83
CA SER A 402 -6.25 12.40 -33.49
C SER A 402 -7.10 13.61 -33.86
N ARG A 403 -6.70 14.31 -34.92
CA ARG A 403 -7.51 15.07 -35.91
C ARG A 403 -6.72 16.27 -36.46
N LYS A 404 -6.06 16.06 -37.59
CA LYS A 404 -6.15 16.89 -38.80
C LYS A 404 -5.33 16.20 -39.88
N GLY A 405 -6.03 15.54 -40.80
CA GLY A 405 -5.40 14.98 -41.98
C GLY A 405 -4.81 16.10 -42.82
N LEU A 406 -3.49 16.10 -42.98
CA LEU A 406 -2.87 16.67 -44.16
C LEU A 406 -2.81 15.54 -45.21
N ARG A 407 -3.80 15.54 -46.10
CA ARG A 407 -3.61 14.98 -47.44
C ARG A 407 -2.53 15.82 -48.11
N LYS A 408 -1.37 15.20 -48.36
CA LYS A 408 -0.38 15.73 -49.31
C LYS A 408 -0.97 15.57 -50.72
N ASN A 409 -1.12 16.69 -51.43
CA ASN A 409 -0.86 16.76 -52.86
C ASN A 409 0.59 17.20 -53.03
#